data_AF-A0A0G0YXL2-F1
#
_entry.id   AF-A0A0G0YXL2-F1
#
_cell.length_a   1.000
_cell.length_b   1.000
_cell.length_c   1.000
_cell.angle_alpha   90.00
_cell.angle_beta   90.00
_cell.angle_gamma   90.00
#
_symmetry.space_group_name_H-M   'P 1'
#
loop_
_entity.id
_entity.type
_entity.pdbx_description
1 polymer ?
#
loop_
_entity_poly.entity_id
_entity_poly.type
_entity_poly.pdbx_seq_one_letter_code
_entity_poly.pdbx_strand_id
1 'polypeptide(L)'
;MTLFRFRLLFLTTSTLALMWPIMALETRPASPLIGVKSAPIKSTFQNISGQDPAPILMYHYIRDTEKRTDLLGQKLSTSPKNFDAQLSWLKNHGYETVAPNFLLTPHAIMGKPIILTFDDGYRDAFTGALPLLKKYNMTATFYVIVNSLGKPIYLTWDEIKIMKASGMNIASHTLHHPPLATLSTQKIDWELSESKRELDKRLNQNTIDFAYPYGSYDRRVVESAKKAGYQTAVTVMTGVASEKNNMLELPRLRVSDNTNFEELLKVSPSVIPAKAGIQY
;
A
#
# COMPACT_ATOMS: atom_id res chain seq x y z
N MET A 1 -0.46 9.42 78.28
CA MET A 1 0.79 8.75 77.88
C MET A 1 0.90 8.83 76.36
N THR A 2 1.88 9.38 75.67
CA THR A 2 2.92 10.38 75.94
C THR A 2 3.29 10.87 74.53
N LEU A 3 3.20 12.18 74.26
CA LEU A 3 3.77 12.80 73.06
C LEU A 3 5.29 12.69 73.11
N PHE A 4 5.96 12.48 71.97
CA PHE A 4 7.31 13.01 71.78
C PHE A 4 7.51 13.54 70.36
N ARG A 5 7.62 14.88 70.28
CA ARG A 5 8.27 15.63 69.20
C ARG A 5 9.78 15.50 69.38
N PHE A 6 10.54 15.47 68.29
CA PHE A 6 11.90 16.03 68.29
C PHE A 6 12.17 16.85 67.02
N ARG A 7 12.85 17.96 67.26
CA ARG A 7 13.20 19.05 66.34
C ARG A 7 14.68 18.86 65.94
N LEU A 8 14.99 19.18 64.68
CA LEU A 8 16.12 19.98 64.18
C LEU A 8 17.58 19.55 64.51
N LEU A 9 18.43 19.34 63.50
CA LEU A 9 19.41 20.34 63.02
C LEU A 9 20.20 19.87 61.79
N PHE A 10 20.47 20.81 60.90
CA PHE A 10 21.45 20.76 59.81
C PHE A 10 22.88 20.68 60.33
N LEU A 11 23.76 19.98 59.61
CA LEU A 11 25.02 20.55 59.10
C LEU A 11 25.67 19.64 58.04
N THR A 12 26.29 20.33 57.10
CA THR A 12 26.91 19.97 55.83
C THR A 12 28.18 19.12 55.94
N THR A 13 28.48 18.29 54.92
CA THR A 13 29.82 18.20 54.32
C THR A 13 29.78 17.63 52.89
N SER A 14 30.28 18.45 51.95
CA SER A 14 31.13 18.20 50.78
C SER A 14 30.97 16.98 49.86
N THR A 15 30.51 17.30 48.63
CA THR A 15 31.09 17.04 47.30
C THR A 15 32.12 15.91 47.11
N LEU A 16 31.82 14.99 46.18
CA LEU A 16 32.78 14.47 45.21
C LEU A 16 32.04 14.19 43.87
N ALA A 17 32.29 15.04 42.87
CA ALA A 17 31.87 14.83 41.50
C ALA A 17 33.03 14.17 40.73
N LEU A 18 32.75 13.04 40.07
CA LEU A 18 33.72 12.37 39.19
C LEU A 18 33.98 13.24 37.95
N MET A 19 35.22 13.73 37.83
CA MET A 19 35.75 14.38 36.63
C MET A 19 36.13 13.32 35.59
N TRP A 20 35.56 13.43 34.39
CA TRP A 20 36.04 12.76 33.18
C TRP A 20 37.03 13.70 32.48
N PRO A 21 38.18 13.23 31.96
CA PRO A 21 39.13 14.11 31.30
C PRO A 21 38.57 14.63 29.98
N ILE A 22 38.59 15.96 29.82
CA ILE A 22 38.37 16.66 28.56
C ILE A 22 39.62 16.41 27.70
N MET A 23 39.51 15.54 26.69
CA MET A 23 40.48 15.53 25.59
C MET A 23 40.20 16.73 24.70
N ALA A 24 41.16 17.64 24.62
CA ALA A 24 41.18 18.70 23.63
C ALA A 24 41.29 18.09 22.23
N LEU A 25 40.26 18.26 21.39
CA LEU A 25 40.37 18.05 19.95
C LEU A 25 41.07 19.28 19.36
N GLU A 26 42.31 19.11 18.89
CA GLU A 26 42.95 20.07 18.01
C GLU A 26 42.14 20.21 16.72
N THR A 27 41.68 21.43 16.43
CA THR A 27 41.00 21.76 15.19
C THR A 27 42.01 21.75 14.03
N ARG A 28 41.96 20.71 13.18
CA ARG A 28 42.65 20.74 11.88
C ARG A 28 41.88 21.67 10.92
N PRO A 29 42.55 22.56 10.17
CA PRO A 29 41.89 23.35 9.14
C PRO A 29 41.42 22.42 8.00
N ALA A 30 40.20 22.66 7.53
CA ALA A 30 39.59 21.92 6.42
C ALA A 30 40.37 22.16 5.11
N SER A 31 40.65 21.09 4.38
CA SER A 31 41.16 21.17 3.00
C SER A 31 40.13 21.82 2.09
N PRO A 32 40.54 22.67 1.11
CA PRO A 32 39.60 23.29 0.19
C PRO A 32 38.96 22.24 -0.72
N LEU A 33 37.63 22.20 -0.72
CA LEU A 33 36.84 21.36 -1.61
C LEU A 33 37.02 21.84 -3.06
N ILE A 34 37.54 20.97 -3.91
CA ILE A 34 37.56 21.14 -5.37
C ILE A 34 36.11 21.22 -5.84
N GLY A 35 35.74 22.36 -6.45
CA GLY A 35 34.39 22.65 -6.89
C GLY A 35 33.92 21.72 -8.00
N VAL A 36 32.99 20.83 -7.68
CA VAL A 36 32.11 20.22 -8.66
C VAL A 36 30.99 21.22 -8.94
N LYS A 37 31.01 21.84 -10.13
CA LYS A 37 29.90 22.66 -10.60
C LYS A 37 28.66 21.78 -10.74
N SER A 38 27.73 21.89 -9.80
CA SER A 38 26.37 21.34 -9.96
C SER A 38 25.67 22.14 -11.06
N ALA A 39 25.40 21.50 -12.20
CA ALA A 39 24.49 22.06 -13.19
C ALA A 39 23.09 22.22 -12.57
N PRO A 40 22.37 23.33 -12.84
CA PRO A 40 21.04 23.52 -12.29
C PRO A 40 20.09 22.51 -12.95
N ILE A 41 19.50 21.62 -12.14
CA ILE A 41 18.36 20.82 -12.57
C ILE A 41 17.22 21.81 -12.78
N LYS A 42 16.93 22.15 -14.04
CA LYS A 42 15.70 22.86 -14.41
C LYS A 42 14.54 21.91 -14.13
N SER A 43 13.92 22.01 -12.96
CA SER A 43 12.66 21.32 -12.72
C SER A 43 11.52 22.13 -13.34
N THR A 44 11.26 21.91 -14.61
CA THR A 44 9.95 22.21 -15.20
C THR A 44 8.96 21.18 -14.68
N PHE A 45 8.49 21.36 -13.44
CA PHE A 45 7.30 20.66 -12.97
C PHE A 45 6.12 21.31 -13.68
N GLN A 46 5.63 20.65 -14.73
CA GLN A 46 4.30 20.98 -15.24
C GLN A 46 3.31 20.55 -14.17
N ASN A 47 2.44 21.48 -13.74
CA ASN A 47 1.23 21.12 -13.03
C ASN A 47 0.47 20.12 -13.92
N ILE A 48 0.51 18.84 -13.55
CA ILE A 48 -0.19 17.81 -14.29
C ILE A 48 -1.67 18.03 -14.02
N SER A 49 -2.40 18.45 -15.05
CA SER A 49 -3.86 18.59 -14.98
C SER A 49 -4.45 17.22 -14.62
N GLY A 50 -5.43 17.18 -13.71
CA GLY A 50 -6.05 15.95 -13.17
C GLY A 50 -6.82 15.07 -14.17
N GLN A 51 -6.46 15.05 -15.46
CA GLN A 51 -7.03 14.20 -16.50
C GLN A 51 -6.11 13.04 -16.94
N ASP A 52 -4.92 12.91 -16.34
CA ASP A 52 -3.99 11.86 -16.72
C ASP A 52 -4.44 10.48 -16.23
N PRO A 53 -4.30 9.41 -17.06
CA PRO A 53 -4.51 8.04 -16.61
C PRO A 53 -3.63 7.70 -15.40
N ALA A 54 -4.18 6.95 -14.46
CA ALA A 54 -3.45 6.41 -13.31
C ALA A 54 -3.36 4.88 -13.45
N PRO A 55 -2.21 4.32 -13.86
CA PRO A 55 -2.02 2.88 -13.88
C PRO A 55 -2.25 2.28 -12.49
N ILE A 56 -3.00 1.17 -12.44
CA ILE A 56 -3.24 0.43 -11.20
C ILE A 56 -2.45 -0.87 -11.25
N LEU A 57 -1.39 -0.97 -10.45
CA LEU A 57 -0.57 -2.18 -10.36
C LEU A 57 -1.20 -3.18 -9.39
N MET A 58 -1.36 -4.43 -9.84
CA MET A 58 -1.92 -5.53 -9.06
C MET A 58 -0.83 -6.50 -8.61
N TYR A 59 -0.56 -6.49 -7.31
CA TYR A 59 0.30 -7.44 -6.60
C TYR A 59 -0.54 -8.41 -5.75
N HIS A 60 0.06 -9.51 -5.31
CA HIS A 60 -0.54 -10.41 -4.30
C HIS A 60 0.49 -10.67 -3.20
N TYR A 61 1.45 -11.57 -3.43
CA TYR A 61 2.50 -11.90 -2.46
C TYR A 61 3.75 -11.04 -2.65
N ILE A 62 4.39 -10.67 -1.54
CA ILE A 62 5.74 -10.08 -1.49
C ILE A 62 6.68 -11.02 -0.73
N ARG A 63 7.09 -12.10 -1.39
CA ARG A 63 7.92 -13.17 -0.83
C ARG A 63 8.77 -13.84 -1.90
N ASP A 64 9.84 -14.46 -1.46
CA ASP A 64 10.64 -15.35 -2.31
C ASP A 64 9.89 -16.66 -2.59
N THR A 65 10.03 -17.16 -3.82
CA THR A 65 9.50 -18.46 -4.25
C THR A 65 10.64 -19.45 -4.40
N GLU A 66 11.08 -20.05 -3.29
CA GLU A 66 12.23 -20.96 -3.30
C GLU A 66 11.94 -22.30 -4.00
N LYS A 67 10.67 -22.72 -4.02
CA LYS A 67 10.26 -24.02 -4.55
C LYS A 67 9.74 -23.88 -5.98
N ARG A 68 10.42 -24.54 -6.93
CA ARG A 68 9.96 -24.65 -8.32
C ARG A 68 8.57 -25.30 -8.47
N THR A 69 8.10 -26.01 -7.45
CA THR A 69 6.77 -26.63 -7.41
C THR A 69 5.66 -25.68 -6.97
N ASP A 70 5.98 -24.51 -6.42
CA ASP A 70 5.01 -23.47 -6.08
C ASP A 70 4.64 -22.67 -7.34
N LEU A 71 3.89 -23.32 -8.24
CA LEU A 71 3.49 -22.74 -9.54
C LEU A 71 2.57 -21.53 -9.36
N LEU A 72 1.71 -21.55 -8.34
CA LEU A 72 0.84 -20.43 -8.00
C LEU A 72 1.67 -19.26 -7.44
N GLY A 73 2.58 -19.56 -6.50
CA GLY A 73 3.53 -18.58 -5.98
C GLY A 73 4.36 -17.93 -7.08
N GLN A 74 4.87 -18.69 -8.05
CA GLN A 74 5.63 -18.13 -9.17
C GLN A 74 4.81 -17.14 -10.03
N LYS A 75 3.49 -17.31 -10.11
CA LYS A 75 2.62 -16.40 -10.86
C LYS A 75 2.18 -15.16 -10.08
N LEU A 76 2.11 -15.27 -8.75
CA LEU A 76 1.50 -14.26 -7.88
C LEU A 76 2.49 -13.55 -6.94
N SER A 77 3.73 -14.03 -6.85
CA SER A 77 4.74 -13.46 -5.97
C SER A 77 5.66 -12.50 -6.69
N THR A 78 6.05 -11.46 -5.97
CA THR A 78 7.21 -10.62 -6.26
C THR A 78 8.15 -10.74 -5.07
N SER A 79 9.42 -11.04 -5.30
CA SER A 79 10.43 -11.09 -4.23
C SER A 79 10.59 -9.70 -3.60
N PRO A 80 10.92 -9.61 -2.29
CA PRO A 80 11.22 -8.32 -1.67
C PRO A 80 12.32 -7.54 -2.41
N LYS A 81 13.32 -8.25 -2.96
CA LYS A 81 14.38 -7.66 -3.78
C LYS A 81 13.84 -6.99 -5.04
N ASN A 82 13.00 -7.69 -5.81
CA ASN A 82 12.47 -7.12 -7.05
C ASN A 82 11.40 -6.05 -6.76
N PHE A 83 10.63 -6.19 -5.68
CA PHE A 83 9.73 -5.14 -5.24
C PHE A 83 10.49 -3.85 -4.86
N ASP A 84 11.62 -3.97 -4.14
CA ASP A 84 12.51 -2.83 -3.85
C ASP A 84 12.99 -2.13 -5.14
N ALA A 85 13.43 -2.92 -6.13
CA ALA A 85 13.87 -2.40 -7.42
C ALA A 85 12.73 -1.72 -8.20
N GLN A 86 11.52 -2.28 -8.15
CA GLN A 86 10.32 -1.74 -8.79
C GLN A 86 9.91 -0.40 -8.17
N LEU A 87 9.87 -0.28 -6.84
CA LEU A 87 9.58 0.99 -6.17
C LEU A 87 10.65 2.06 -6.45
N SER A 88 11.93 1.66 -6.45
CA SER A 88 13.04 2.53 -6.83
C SER A 88 12.88 3.05 -8.27
N TRP A 89 12.54 2.17 -9.21
CA TRP A 89 12.30 2.55 -10.59
C TRP A 89 11.15 3.56 -10.70
N LEU A 90 10.01 3.31 -10.05
CA LEU A 90 8.87 4.25 -10.05
C LEU A 90 9.28 5.62 -9.53
N LYS A 91 10.00 5.67 -8.40
CA LYS A 91 10.48 6.91 -7.81
C LYS A 91 11.41 7.68 -8.75
N ASN A 92 12.38 6.99 -9.35
CA ASN A 92 13.36 7.59 -10.26
C ASN A 92 12.74 8.07 -11.58
N HIS A 93 11.58 7.55 -11.96
CA HIS A 93 10.83 7.97 -13.14
C HIS A 93 9.71 8.98 -12.83
N GLY A 94 9.71 9.56 -11.63
CA GLY A 94 8.80 10.64 -11.26
C GLY A 94 7.35 10.20 -11.01
N TYR A 95 7.12 8.94 -10.65
CA TYR A 95 5.80 8.49 -10.21
C TYR A 95 5.53 8.86 -8.75
N GLU A 96 4.27 9.19 -8.48
CA GLU A 96 3.74 9.51 -7.17
C GLU A 96 2.55 8.59 -6.88
N THR A 97 2.57 7.91 -5.73
CA THR A 97 1.52 6.95 -5.38
C THR A 97 0.26 7.66 -4.91
N VAL A 98 -0.89 7.24 -5.45
CA VAL A 98 -2.21 7.70 -5.04
C VAL A 98 -3.12 6.50 -4.73
N ALA A 99 -4.21 6.74 -4.00
CA ALA A 99 -5.24 5.73 -3.74
C ALA A 99 -6.28 5.70 -4.88
N PRO A 100 -7.06 4.61 -5.05
CA PRO A 100 -8.06 4.49 -6.12
C PRO A 100 -9.06 5.65 -6.18
N ASN A 101 -9.48 6.17 -5.04
CA ASN A 101 -10.38 7.32 -4.93
C ASN A 101 -9.83 8.62 -5.55
N PHE A 102 -8.53 8.69 -5.87
CA PHE A 102 -7.96 9.76 -6.71
C PHE A 102 -8.72 9.90 -8.04
N LEU A 103 -9.17 8.80 -8.63
CA LEU A 103 -9.90 8.81 -9.90
C LEU A 103 -11.34 9.35 -9.78
N LEU A 104 -11.89 9.44 -8.57
CA LEU A 104 -13.20 10.06 -8.33
C LEU A 104 -13.10 11.58 -8.26
N THR A 105 -12.01 12.08 -7.69
CA THR A 105 -11.78 13.52 -7.49
C THR A 105 -10.30 13.82 -7.64
N PRO A 106 -9.80 13.85 -8.89
CA PRO A 106 -8.39 14.11 -9.15
C PRO A 106 -8.00 15.47 -8.57
N HIS A 107 -6.84 15.49 -7.90
CA HIS A 107 -6.24 16.72 -7.38
C HIS A 107 -4.83 16.85 -7.94
N ALA A 108 -4.29 18.07 -7.86
CA ALA A 108 -2.93 18.32 -8.33
C ALA A 108 -1.92 17.52 -7.49
N ILE A 109 -1.04 16.81 -8.19
CA ILE A 109 0.11 16.08 -7.64
C ILE A 109 1.37 16.52 -8.39
N MET A 110 2.55 16.26 -7.80
CA MET A 110 3.83 16.71 -8.36
C MET A 110 4.41 15.71 -9.36
N GLY A 111 4.10 14.42 -9.19
CA GLY A 111 4.52 13.34 -10.07
C GLY A 111 3.40 12.77 -10.95
N LYS A 112 3.74 11.76 -11.74
CA LYS A 112 2.76 10.97 -12.51
C LYS A 112 1.99 10.07 -11.55
N PRO A 113 0.65 10.01 -11.60
CA PRO A 113 -0.12 9.19 -10.68
C PRO A 113 0.14 7.71 -10.94
N ILE A 114 0.30 6.92 -9.88
CA ILE A 114 0.25 5.46 -9.94
C ILE A 114 -0.43 4.89 -8.71
N ILE A 115 -1.23 3.84 -8.88
CA ILE A 115 -1.95 3.20 -7.78
C ILE A 115 -1.34 1.82 -7.56
N LEU A 116 -0.84 1.56 -6.35
CA LEU A 116 -0.31 0.26 -5.96
C LEU A 116 -1.39 -0.51 -5.20
N THR A 117 -1.75 -1.70 -5.66
CA THR A 117 -2.78 -2.55 -5.04
C THR A 117 -2.26 -3.94 -4.70
N PHE A 118 -2.69 -4.46 -3.56
CA PHE A 118 -2.34 -5.80 -3.07
C PHE A 118 -3.63 -6.53 -2.69
N ASP A 119 -3.83 -7.70 -3.27
CA ASP A 119 -5.02 -8.51 -3.01
C ASP A 119 -4.75 -9.52 -1.86
N ASP A 120 -5.82 -10.15 -1.38
CA ASP A 120 -5.89 -11.24 -0.39
C ASP A 120 -5.55 -10.92 1.08
N GLY A 121 -4.67 -9.96 1.36
CA GLY A 121 -4.29 -9.60 2.73
C GLY A 121 -3.32 -10.59 3.39
N TYR A 122 -2.39 -11.15 2.61
CA TYR A 122 -1.29 -11.97 3.13
C TYR A 122 -0.37 -11.17 4.05
N ARG A 123 0.22 -11.85 5.03
CA ARG A 123 1.08 -11.26 6.06
C ARG A 123 2.37 -10.66 5.51
N ASP A 124 2.81 -11.12 4.34
CA ASP A 124 3.98 -10.58 3.66
C ASP A 124 3.78 -9.14 3.14
N ALA A 125 2.54 -8.67 3.03
CA ALA A 125 2.23 -7.24 2.90
C ALA A 125 2.81 -6.42 4.07
N PHE A 126 2.77 -6.96 5.30
CA PHE A 126 3.31 -6.29 6.49
C PHE A 126 4.82 -6.49 6.62
N THR A 127 5.32 -7.71 6.42
CA THR A 127 6.73 -8.02 6.66
C THR A 127 7.65 -7.68 5.49
N GLY A 128 7.13 -7.73 4.26
CA GLY A 128 7.87 -7.48 3.02
C GLY A 128 7.53 -6.12 2.39
N ALA A 129 6.24 -5.84 2.14
CA ALA A 129 5.85 -4.66 1.38
C ALA A 129 5.97 -3.35 2.19
N LEU A 130 5.40 -3.31 3.40
CA LEU A 130 5.31 -2.09 4.22
C LEU A 130 6.68 -1.41 4.49
N PRO A 131 7.76 -2.13 4.89
CA PRO A 131 9.05 -1.49 5.11
C PRO A 131 9.61 -0.81 3.86
N LEU A 132 9.41 -1.43 2.68
CA LEU A 132 9.88 -0.90 1.40
C LEU A 132 9.02 0.29 0.94
N LEU A 133 7.71 0.23 1.09
CA LEU A 133 6.82 1.38 0.84
C LEU A 133 7.23 2.59 1.69
N LYS A 134 7.52 2.38 2.98
CA LYS A 134 8.03 3.44 3.88
C LYS A 134 9.39 3.97 3.43
N LYS A 135 10.32 3.10 3.00
CA LYS A 135 11.64 3.49 2.47
C LYS A 135 11.55 4.49 1.32
N TYR A 136 10.54 4.36 0.45
CA TYR A 136 10.35 5.25 -0.71
C TYR A 136 9.33 6.38 -0.51
N ASN A 137 8.76 6.49 0.69
CA ASN A 137 7.64 7.40 0.98
C ASN A 137 6.48 7.21 -0.01
N MET A 138 6.08 5.95 -0.20
CA MET A 138 5.02 5.53 -1.09
C MET A 138 3.89 4.89 -0.29
N THR A 139 2.66 5.06 -0.76
CA THR A 139 1.45 4.46 -0.18
C THR A 139 0.86 3.42 -1.12
N ALA A 140 0.07 2.50 -0.58
CA ALA A 140 -0.62 1.48 -1.35
C ALA A 140 -2.00 1.17 -0.76
N THR A 141 -2.84 0.50 -1.56
CA THR A 141 -4.14 -0.04 -1.14
C THR A 141 -4.04 -1.55 -0.97
N PHE A 142 -4.47 -2.05 0.19
CA PHE A 142 -4.50 -3.47 0.50
C PHE A 142 -5.95 -3.93 0.60
N TYR A 143 -6.38 -4.74 -0.36
CA TYR A 143 -7.70 -5.38 -0.37
C TYR A 143 -7.62 -6.67 0.45
N VAL A 144 -8.31 -6.70 1.59
CA VAL A 144 -8.23 -7.81 2.54
C VAL A 144 -9.47 -8.69 2.54
N ILE A 145 -9.27 -10.01 2.62
CA ILE A 145 -10.35 -10.97 2.84
C ILE A 145 -10.64 -10.97 4.34
N VAL A 146 -11.75 -10.37 4.76
CA VAL A 146 -12.01 -10.04 6.17
C VAL A 146 -11.93 -11.28 7.08
N ASN A 147 -12.54 -12.40 6.69
CA ASN A 147 -12.51 -13.62 7.50
C ASN A 147 -11.22 -14.44 7.37
N SER A 148 -10.24 -14.00 6.58
CA SER A 148 -8.90 -14.59 6.58
C SER A 148 -7.98 -13.92 7.60
N LEU A 149 -8.30 -12.70 8.04
CA LEU A 149 -7.46 -11.95 8.97
C LEU A 149 -7.28 -12.68 10.31
N GLY A 150 -6.03 -12.74 10.76
CA GLY A 150 -5.62 -13.46 11.98
C GLY A 150 -5.41 -14.97 11.80
N LYS A 151 -5.72 -15.54 10.62
CA LYS A 151 -5.36 -16.92 10.29
C LYS A 151 -3.86 -17.01 9.93
N PRO A 152 -3.26 -18.22 9.95
CA PRO A 152 -1.89 -18.42 9.47
C PRO A 152 -1.71 -17.79 8.09
N ILE A 153 -0.51 -17.22 7.84
CA ILE A 153 -0.11 -16.52 6.61
C ILE A 153 -0.87 -15.23 6.25
N TYR A 154 -1.93 -14.86 6.96
CA TYR A 154 -2.68 -13.61 6.74
C TYR A 154 -2.33 -12.54 7.76
N LEU A 155 -2.60 -11.28 7.40
CA LEU A 155 -2.46 -10.14 8.30
C LEU A 155 -3.32 -10.32 9.55
N THR A 156 -2.79 -9.89 10.69
CA THR A 156 -3.58 -9.68 11.91
C THR A 156 -4.23 -8.30 11.91
N TRP A 157 -5.27 -8.12 12.72
CA TRP A 157 -5.91 -6.81 12.87
C TRP A 157 -4.97 -5.73 13.43
N ASP A 158 -4.01 -6.10 14.27
CA ASP A 158 -3.05 -5.13 14.81
C ASP A 158 -2.01 -4.72 13.77
N GLU A 159 -1.52 -5.66 12.94
CA GLU A 159 -0.68 -5.35 11.79
C GLU A 159 -1.41 -4.41 10.81
N ILE A 160 -2.71 -4.63 10.55
CA ILE A 160 -3.53 -3.75 9.70
C ILE A 160 -3.62 -2.34 10.29
N LYS A 161 -3.85 -2.20 11.60
CA LYS A 161 -3.89 -0.87 12.25
C LYS A 161 -2.56 -0.15 12.11
N ILE A 162 -1.44 -0.86 12.22
CA ILE A 162 -0.10 -0.29 12.01
C ILE A 162 0.10 0.15 10.54
N MET A 163 -0.32 -0.68 9.58
CA MET A 163 -0.27 -0.33 8.15
C MET A 163 -1.08 0.93 7.86
N LYS A 164 -2.31 1.00 8.38
CA LYS A 164 -3.17 2.18 8.26
C LYS A 164 -2.53 3.42 8.89
N ALA A 165 -2.00 3.31 10.10
CA ALA A 165 -1.30 4.40 10.78
C ALA A 165 -0.03 4.83 10.04
N SER A 166 0.53 3.98 9.17
CA SER A 166 1.66 4.27 8.29
C SER A 166 1.25 4.88 6.95
N GLY A 167 -0.03 5.23 6.77
CA GLY A 167 -0.56 5.87 5.55
C GLY A 167 -1.08 4.90 4.48
N MET A 168 -1.15 3.59 4.76
CA MET A 168 -1.71 2.63 3.81
C MET A 168 -3.23 2.68 3.82
N ASN A 169 -3.83 2.52 2.64
CA ASN A 169 -5.28 2.35 2.51
C ASN A 169 -5.64 0.88 2.70
N ILE A 170 -6.61 0.59 3.56
CA ILE A 170 -7.09 -0.77 3.82
C ILE A 170 -8.52 -0.87 3.29
N ALA A 171 -8.72 -1.78 2.35
CA ALA A 171 -9.92 -1.88 1.52
C ALA A 171 -10.46 -3.31 1.46
N SER A 172 -11.63 -3.49 0.86
CA SER A 172 -12.35 -4.77 0.93
C SER A 172 -11.98 -5.74 -0.21
N HIS A 173 -11.80 -7.02 0.13
CA HIS A 173 -11.75 -8.13 -0.83
C HIS A 173 -12.80 -9.20 -0.52
N THR A 174 -14.00 -8.75 -0.14
CA THR A 174 -15.14 -9.56 0.36
C THR A 174 -14.89 -10.17 1.74
N LEU A 175 -15.90 -10.90 2.24
CA LEU A 175 -15.82 -11.56 3.53
C LEU A 175 -15.09 -12.90 3.41
N HIS A 176 -15.37 -13.68 2.37
CA HIS A 176 -14.87 -15.05 2.19
C HIS A 176 -14.13 -15.35 0.89
N HIS A 177 -13.93 -14.35 0.02
CA HIS A 177 -13.30 -14.51 -1.28
C HIS A 177 -14.02 -15.45 -2.27
N PRO A 178 -15.37 -15.45 -2.38
CA PRO A 178 -16.05 -16.29 -3.37
C PRO A 178 -16.00 -15.67 -4.77
N PRO A 179 -16.08 -16.48 -5.85
CA PRO A 179 -16.33 -15.97 -7.19
C PRO A 179 -17.75 -15.40 -7.28
N LEU A 180 -17.90 -14.09 -7.07
CA LEU A 180 -19.18 -13.44 -6.78
C LEU A 180 -20.25 -13.67 -7.86
N ALA A 181 -19.88 -13.72 -9.14
CA ALA A 181 -20.85 -13.93 -10.24
C ALA A 181 -21.56 -15.29 -10.15
N THR A 182 -20.98 -16.26 -9.44
CA THR A 182 -21.58 -17.60 -9.24
C THR A 182 -22.63 -17.64 -8.13
N LEU A 183 -22.75 -16.57 -7.33
CA LEU A 183 -23.63 -16.52 -6.17
C LEU A 183 -25.03 -15.98 -6.52
N SER A 184 -25.98 -16.19 -5.61
CA SER A 184 -27.26 -15.47 -5.62
C SER A 184 -27.06 -14.01 -5.20
N THR A 185 -27.92 -13.11 -5.65
CA THR A 185 -27.85 -11.67 -5.29
C THR A 185 -27.85 -11.45 -3.78
N GLN A 186 -28.63 -12.22 -3.02
CA GLN A 186 -28.66 -12.13 -1.56
C GLN A 186 -27.29 -12.44 -0.94
N LYS A 187 -26.58 -13.46 -1.45
CA LYS A 187 -25.24 -13.80 -0.96
C LYS A 187 -24.20 -12.76 -1.39
N ILE A 188 -24.33 -12.20 -2.59
CA ILE A 188 -23.47 -11.09 -3.05
C ILE A 188 -23.65 -9.88 -2.13
N ASP A 189 -24.89 -9.44 -1.91
CA ASP A 189 -25.22 -8.32 -1.01
C ASP A 189 -24.60 -8.51 0.38
N TRP A 190 -24.72 -9.72 0.92
CA TRP A 190 -24.15 -10.07 2.22
C TRP A 190 -22.61 -10.04 2.22
N GLU A 191 -21.94 -10.71 1.28
CA GLU A 191 -20.47 -10.68 1.17
C GLU A 191 -19.90 -9.24 1.12
N LEU A 192 -20.58 -8.37 0.37
CA LEU A 192 -20.13 -7.00 0.13
C LEU A 192 -20.43 -6.05 1.29
N SER A 193 -21.64 -6.10 1.86
CA SER A 193 -22.04 -5.22 2.96
C SER A 193 -21.38 -5.59 4.28
N GLU A 194 -21.22 -6.89 4.57
CA GLU A 194 -20.63 -7.35 5.82
C GLU A 194 -19.12 -7.09 5.87
N SER A 195 -18.41 -7.34 4.76
CA SER A 195 -16.97 -7.06 4.69
C SER A 195 -16.68 -5.57 4.91
N LYS A 196 -17.45 -4.68 4.28
CA LYS A 196 -17.39 -3.24 4.51
C LYS A 196 -17.67 -2.90 5.97
N ARG A 197 -18.77 -3.41 6.54
CA ARG A 197 -19.16 -3.10 7.92
C ARG A 197 -18.08 -3.51 8.92
N GLU A 198 -17.50 -4.70 8.78
CA GLU A 198 -16.45 -5.18 9.68
C GLU A 198 -15.18 -4.32 9.59
N LEU A 199 -14.76 -3.93 8.38
CA LEU A 199 -13.63 -3.01 8.19
C LEU A 199 -13.91 -1.63 8.80
N ASP A 200 -15.08 -1.06 8.50
CA ASP A 200 -15.50 0.26 8.97
C ASP A 200 -15.55 0.30 10.51
N LYS A 201 -16.12 -0.73 11.12
CA LYS A 201 -16.22 -0.86 12.58
C LYS A 201 -14.84 -1.03 13.24
N ARG A 202 -14.00 -1.92 12.72
CA ARG A 202 -12.73 -2.28 13.39
C ARG A 202 -11.62 -1.26 13.17
N LEU A 203 -11.67 -0.53 12.07
CA LEU A 203 -10.67 0.46 11.71
C LEU A 203 -11.16 1.91 11.89
N ASN A 204 -12.41 2.10 12.32
CA ASN A 204 -13.06 3.40 12.43
C ASN A 204 -12.87 4.23 11.13
N GLN A 205 -13.44 3.72 10.04
CA GLN A 205 -13.29 4.32 8.70
C GLN A 205 -14.55 4.19 7.87
N ASN A 206 -14.49 4.76 6.67
CA ASN A 206 -15.46 4.51 5.60
C ASN A 206 -14.73 3.84 4.42
N THR A 207 -14.89 2.53 4.28
CA THR A 207 -14.27 1.73 3.22
C THR A 207 -15.03 1.93 1.92
N ILE A 208 -14.41 2.61 0.94
CA ILE A 208 -15.05 2.94 -0.34
C ILE A 208 -14.43 2.21 -1.54
N ASP A 209 -13.27 1.57 -1.35
CA ASP A 209 -12.55 0.86 -2.40
C ASP A 209 -12.76 -0.66 -2.25
N PHE A 210 -12.88 -1.35 -3.38
CA PHE A 210 -13.15 -2.78 -3.45
C PHE A 210 -12.35 -3.50 -4.55
N ALA A 211 -12.03 -4.78 -4.37
CA ALA A 211 -11.50 -5.64 -5.44
C ALA A 211 -12.37 -6.88 -5.60
N TYR A 212 -12.76 -7.22 -6.84
CA TYR A 212 -13.55 -8.43 -7.12
C TYR A 212 -12.68 -9.69 -7.02
N PRO A 213 -12.98 -10.67 -6.14
CA PRO A 213 -12.27 -11.95 -6.10
C PRO A 213 -12.24 -12.61 -7.47
N TYR A 214 -11.04 -13.02 -7.90
CA TYR A 214 -10.80 -13.62 -9.21
C TYR A 214 -11.19 -12.75 -10.42
N GLY A 215 -11.58 -11.49 -10.21
CA GLY A 215 -12.27 -10.69 -11.24
C GLY A 215 -13.63 -11.25 -11.64
N SER A 216 -14.27 -12.05 -10.77
CA SER A 216 -15.58 -12.65 -11.02
C SER A 216 -16.68 -11.64 -10.71
N TYR A 217 -17.21 -10.99 -11.75
CA TYR A 217 -18.31 -10.04 -11.60
C TYR A 217 -19.28 -10.10 -12.78
N ASP A 218 -20.53 -9.72 -12.51
CA ASP A 218 -21.56 -9.45 -13.51
C ASP A 218 -22.34 -8.19 -13.09
N ARG A 219 -23.40 -7.84 -13.83
CA ARG A 219 -24.23 -6.68 -13.50
C ARG A 219 -24.77 -6.72 -12.07
N ARG A 220 -25.18 -7.89 -11.55
CA ARG A 220 -25.72 -8.01 -10.18
C ARG A 220 -24.64 -7.68 -9.17
N VAL A 221 -23.41 -8.16 -9.40
CA VAL A 221 -22.27 -7.88 -8.53
C VAL A 221 -21.94 -6.39 -8.49
N VAL A 222 -21.89 -5.71 -9.63
CA VAL A 222 -21.63 -4.26 -9.71
C VAL A 222 -22.71 -3.46 -8.99
N GLU A 223 -24.00 -3.78 -9.21
CA GLU A 223 -25.09 -3.10 -8.50
C GLU A 223 -25.07 -3.35 -6.99
N SER A 224 -24.69 -4.57 -6.57
CA SER A 224 -24.56 -4.91 -5.14
C SER A 224 -23.38 -4.16 -4.51
N ALA A 225 -22.27 -3.97 -5.23
CA ALA A 225 -21.13 -3.18 -4.76
C ALA A 225 -21.50 -1.71 -4.58
N LYS A 226 -22.23 -1.14 -5.56
CA LYS A 226 -22.79 0.21 -5.46
C LYS A 226 -23.74 0.35 -4.27
N LYS A 227 -24.65 -0.61 -4.10
CA LYS A 227 -25.62 -0.66 -2.99
C LYS A 227 -24.94 -0.74 -1.63
N ALA A 228 -23.83 -1.48 -1.52
CA ALA A 228 -23.04 -1.56 -0.30
C ALA A 228 -22.30 -0.24 0.02
N GLY A 229 -22.20 0.70 -0.93
CA GLY A 229 -21.57 2.00 -0.74
C GLY A 229 -20.09 2.04 -1.15
N TYR A 230 -19.62 1.06 -1.93
CA TYR A 230 -18.33 1.19 -2.61
C TYR A 230 -18.44 2.25 -3.72
N GLN A 231 -17.38 3.04 -3.87
CA GLN A 231 -17.29 4.11 -4.88
C GLN A 231 -16.26 3.77 -5.95
N THR A 232 -15.21 3.03 -5.60
CA THR A 232 -14.30 2.44 -6.58
C THR A 232 -14.26 0.93 -6.44
N ALA A 233 -14.09 0.23 -7.56
CA ALA A 233 -13.77 -1.19 -7.54
C ALA A 233 -12.83 -1.56 -8.68
N VAL A 234 -11.85 -2.41 -8.39
CA VAL A 234 -10.85 -2.87 -9.33
C VAL A 234 -11.12 -4.28 -9.83
N THR A 235 -10.86 -4.51 -11.11
CA THR A 235 -11.03 -5.80 -11.80
C THR A 235 -9.68 -6.45 -12.07
N VAL A 236 -9.68 -7.52 -12.86
CA VAL A 236 -8.45 -8.19 -13.34
C VAL A 236 -8.25 -7.97 -14.85
N MET A 237 -9.08 -7.11 -15.44
CA MET A 237 -8.99 -6.74 -16.85
C MET A 237 -7.75 -5.89 -17.07
N THR A 238 -6.95 -6.26 -18.07
CA THR A 238 -5.70 -5.55 -18.35
C THR A 238 -6.00 -4.19 -18.97
N GLY A 239 -5.49 -3.12 -18.37
CA GLY A 239 -5.61 -1.77 -18.93
C GLY A 239 -5.12 -0.69 -17.97
N VAL A 240 -5.06 0.54 -18.47
CA VAL A 240 -4.72 1.72 -17.67
C VAL A 240 -6.00 2.43 -17.25
N ALA A 241 -6.17 2.63 -15.95
CA ALA A 241 -7.35 3.28 -15.40
C ALA A 241 -7.28 4.81 -15.56
N SER A 242 -8.45 5.45 -15.63
CA SER A 242 -8.63 6.89 -15.75
C SER A 242 -10.02 7.28 -15.21
N GLU A 243 -10.26 8.57 -15.04
CA GLU A 243 -11.57 9.13 -14.68
C GLU A 243 -12.69 8.80 -15.68
N LYS A 244 -12.34 8.35 -16.90
CA LYS A 244 -13.30 7.98 -17.96
C LYS A 244 -13.82 6.55 -17.84
N ASN A 245 -13.21 5.72 -16.99
CA ASN A 245 -13.66 4.36 -16.77
C ASN A 245 -14.93 4.34 -15.91
N ASN A 246 -15.65 3.22 -15.91
CA ASN A 246 -16.60 2.95 -14.83
C ASN A 246 -15.81 2.79 -13.53
N MET A 247 -16.08 3.63 -12.53
CA MET A 247 -15.35 3.62 -11.25
C MET A 247 -15.49 2.31 -10.49
N LEU A 248 -16.55 1.54 -10.74
CA LEU A 248 -16.73 0.20 -10.18
C LEU A 248 -16.16 -0.92 -11.07
N GLU A 249 -15.43 -0.60 -12.13
CA GLU A 249 -14.82 -1.58 -13.04
C GLU A 249 -13.42 -1.11 -13.51
N LEU A 250 -12.62 -0.57 -12.61
CA LEU A 250 -11.29 -0.05 -12.95
C LEU A 250 -10.37 -1.20 -13.41
N PRO A 251 -9.71 -1.09 -14.58
CA PRO A 251 -8.76 -2.08 -15.04
C PRO A 251 -7.44 -2.01 -14.25
N ARG A 252 -6.67 -3.09 -14.26
CA ARG A 252 -5.37 -3.17 -13.58
C ARG A 252 -4.30 -3.76 -14.49
N LEU A 253 -3.05 -3.51 -14.14
CA LEU A 253 -1.87 -4.11 -14.74
C LEU A 253 -1.31 -5.14 -13.75
N ARG A 254 -1.35 -6.42 -14.12
CA ARG A 254 -0.77 -7.49 -13.30
C ARG A 254 0.74 -7.32 -13.21
N VAL A 255 1.27 -7.41 -12.00
CA VAL A 255 2.71 -7.43 -11.76
C VAL A 255 3.14 -8.83 -11.32
N SER A 256 4.23 -9.29 -11.90
CA SER A 256 5.00 -10.48 -11.52
C SER A 256 6.42 -10.08 -11.11
N ASP A 257 7.15 -11.02 -10.52
CA ASP A 257 8.51 -10.83 -10.00
C ASP A 257 9.47 -10.13 -10.99
N ASN A 258 9.42 -10.51 -12.27
CA ASN A 258 10.33 -10.01 -13.32
C ASN A 258 9.68 -9.00 -14.27
N THR A 259 8.61 -8.32 -13.83
CA THR A 259 7.90 -7.35 -14.69
C THR A 259 8.80 -6.19 -15.07
N ASN A 260 8.89 -5.90 -16.36
CA ASN A 260 9.56 -4.71 -16.89
C ASN A 260 8.58 -3.52 -16.89
N PHE A 261 8.78 -2.55 -16.01
CA PHE A 261 7.88 -1.38 -15.90
C PHE A 261 7.98 -0.43 -17.08
N GLU A 262 9.12 -0.39 -17.78
CA GLU A 262 9.23 0.40 -18.99
C GLU A 262 8.32 -0.14 -20.10
N GLU A 263 8.17 -1.46 -20.20
CA GLU A 263 7.23 -2.09 -21.14
C GLU A 263 5.79 -2.03 -20.62
N LEU A 264 5.57 -2.38 -19.36
CA LEU A 264 4.24 -2.44 -18.76
C LEU A 264 3.52 -1.09 -18.77
N LEU A 265 4.24 0.01 -18.52
CA LEU A 265 3.66 1.35 -18.43
C LEU A 265 3.66 2.10 -19.77
N LYS A 266 4.13 1.47 -20.85
CA LYS A 266 3.90 1.92 -22.24
C LYS A 266 2.51 1.52 -22.76
N VAL A 267 1.77 0.65 -22.04
CA VAL A 267 0.46 0.17 -22.46
C VAL A 267 -0.53 1.34 -22.56
N SER A 268 -1.16 1.47 -23.74
CA SER A 268 -2.19 2.48 -24.04
C SER A 268 -3.45 2.25 -23.20
N PRO A 269 -4.32 3.27 -22.97
CA PRO A 269 -5.59 3.15 -22.23
C PRO A 269 -6.61 2.11 -22.75
N SER A 270 -6.28 1.37 -23.80
CA SER A 270 -7.12 0.30 -24.35
C SER A 270 -7.21 -0.87 -23.38
N VAL A 271 -8.42 -1.15 -22.90
CA VAL A 271 -8.71 -2.34 -22.09
C VAL A 271 -8.55 -3.59 -22.96
N ILE A 272 -7.64 -4.48 -22.59
CA ILE A 272 -7.44 -5.78 -23.22
C ILE A 272 -8.09 -6.82 -22.29
N PRO A 273 -9.09 -7.59 -22.76
CA PRO A 273 -9.64 -8.69 -21.99
C PRO A 273 -8.54 -9.64 -21.54
N ALA A 274 -8.56 -10.05 -20.28
CA ALA A 274 -7.70 -11.12 -19.82
C ALA A 274 -7.93 -12.33 -20.74
N LYS A 275 -6.85 -12.85 -21.35
CA LYS A 275 -6.96 -14.05 -22.21
C LYS A 275 -7.67 -15.14 -21.40
N ALA A 276 -8.79 -15.63 -21.92
CA ALA A 276 -9.48 -16.79 -21.37
C ALA A 276 -8.48 -17.95 -21.28
N GLY A 277 -8.12 -18.33 -20.06
CA GLY A 277 -7.13 -19.41 -19.84
C GLY A 277 -6.17 -19.21 -18.67
N ILE A 278 -6.06 -18.00 -18.11
CA ILE A 278 -5.43 -17.85 -16.79
C ILE A 278 -6.51 -18.00 -15.73
N GLN A 279 -6.90 -19.24 -15.47
CA GLN A 279 -7.54 -19.59 -14.21
C GLN A 279 -6.50 -19.37 -13.09
N TYR A 280 -6.97 -18.75 -12.00
CA TYR A 280 -6.25 -18.63 -10.74
C TYR A 280 -5.93 -20.02 -10.17
#